data_AF-A0A0L0WDJ1-F1
#
_entry.id   AF-A0A0L0WDJ1-F1
#
_cell.length_a   1.000
_cell.length_b   1.000
_cell.length_c   1.000
_cell.angle_alpha   90.00
_cell.angle_beta   90.00
_cell.angle_gamma   90.00
#
_symmetry.space_group_name_H-M   'P 1'
#
loop_
_entity.id
_entity.type
_entity.pdbx_description
1 polymer ?
#
loop_
_entity_poly.entity_id
_entity_poly.type
_entity_poly.pdbx_seq_one_letter_code
_entity_poly.pdbx_strand_id
1 'polypeptide(L)'
;MSCCGRRKQEPISLGLPNKCCIGETGCSFDGNLRKVKAEPIYVQKVYDAALFNLQGLKTVTDQPFGPAIGRGNRIIRVLEIRCKKFFNPKDINDPANLVVKPKTLLSGAQFVEDGCGNPIRAVGPDGFKSEKLIFADTQDCDEKCKGTPIFGTQTLKVSGNVVVELDVVVSDDCDKECEVTLVGNINIACPSEPLVLTNFFELCIPSVFDSAFLPRFTEFCNIDCEPRLATNSILRDISVNPSTGSVRVNLIIALCITCEKKIIVPVQLCVLSTGFPQLEPEVSTICNEFPTLFPNQIDKDSVRECKKEKEREEREERKHRHHNDHDDFCCGQSDDLQADD
;
A
#
# COMPACT_ATOMS: atom_id res chain seq x y z
N MET A 1 -41.16 43.27 -22.13
CA MET A 1 -40.87 42.22 -23.15
C MET A 1 -39.35 42.18 -23.25
N SER A 2 -38.63 41.33 -22.50
CA SER A 2 -38.59 39.85 -22.54
C SER A 2 -38.12 39.30 -23.88
N CYS A 3 -36.88 38.79 -23.89
CA CYS A 3 -36.48 37.59 -24.64
C CYS A 3 -35.19 37.02 -24.03
N CYS A 4 -35.08 35.70 -23.95
CA CYS A 4 -34.19 35.04 -22.98
C CYS A 4 -32.79 34.72 -23.53
N GLY A 5 -31.75 35.01 -22.74
CA GLY A 5 -30.43 34.44 -22.94
C GLY A 5 -30.42 32.95 -22.59
N ARG A 6 -30.40 32.08 -23.61
CA ARG A 6 -30.22 30.64 -23.41
C ARG A 6 -28.79 30.36 -22.95
N ARG A 7 -28.61 30.06 -21.65
CA ARG A 7 -27.46 29.27 -21.20
C ARG A 7 -27.52 27.94 -21.95
N LYS A 8 -26.50 27.63 -22.76
CA LYS A 8 -26.31 26.26 -23.24
C LYS A 8 -25.98 25.42 -22.01
N GLN A 9 -26.92 24.56 -21.60
CA GLN A 9 -26.55 23.43 -20.77
C GLN A 9 -25.63 22.56 -21.61
N GLU A 10 -24.41 22.34 -21.11
CA GLU A 10 -23.56 21.29 -21.66
C GLU A 10 -24.30 19.96 -21.47
N PRO A 11 -24.37 19.09 -22.50
CA PRO A 11 -24.99 17.79 -22.33
C PRO A 11 -24.22 17.02 -21.27
N ILE A 12 -24.94 16.45 -20.29
CA ILE A 12 -24.35 15.55 -19.29
C ILE A 12 -23.69 14.40 -20.05
N SER A 13 -22.37 14.46 -20.19
CA SER A 13 -21.61 13.38 -20.78
C SER A 13 -21.62 12.23 -19.77
N LEU A 14 -22.51 11.26 -20.00
CA LEU A 14 -22.41 9.91 -19.43
C LEU A 14 -21.18 9.20 -20.03
N GLY A 15 -20.01 9.79 -19.81
CA GLY A 15 -18.74 9.18 -20.10
C GLY A 15 -18.58 7.93 -19.25
N LEU A 16 -17.92 6.93 -19.80
CA LEU A 16 -17.49 5.76 -19.02
C LEU A 16 -16.75 6.26 -17.77
N PRO A 17 -17.05 5.72 -16.58
CA PRO A 17 -16.43 6.20 -15.35
C PRO A 17 -14.89 6.13 -15.47
N ASN A 18 -14.23 7.18 -14.98
CA ASN A 18 -12.78 7.27 -14.99
C ASN A 18 -12.18 5.99 -14.38
N LYS A 19 -11.46 5.20 -15.19
CA LYS A 19 -10.89 3.91 -14.77
C LYS A 19 -9.81 4.04 -13.70
N CYS A 20 -9.35 5.26 -13.44
CA CYS A 20 -8.36 5.60 -12.43
C CYS A 20 -8.95 6.69 -11.53
N CYS A 21 -8.85 6.51 -10.22
CA CYS A 21 -9.04 7.58 -9.24
C CYS A 21 -7.67 8.18 -8.86
N ILE A 22 -7.67 9.46 -8.48
CA ILE A 22 -6.57 10.06 -7.73
C ILE A 22 -7.01 9.96 -6.26
N GLY A 23 -6.19 9.33 -5.42
CA GLY A 23 -6.48 9.25 -3.98
C GLY A 23 -6.26 10.60 -3.32
N GLU A 24 -7.27 11.09 -2.60
CA GLU A 24 -7.11 12.27 -1.74
C GLU A 24 -6.30 11.90 -0.49
N THR A 25 -5.36 12.75 -0.11
CA THR A 25 -4.45 12.48 1.03
C THR A 25 -5.08 12.72 2.39
N GLY A 26 -6.33 13.21 2.45
CA GLY A 26 -7.14 13.41 3.67
C GLY A 26 -6.63 14.44 4.69
N CYS A 27 -5.38 14.86 4.57
CA CYS A 27 -4.72 15.80 5.46
C CYS A 27 -4.40 17.12 4.73
N SER A 28 -4.90 18.23 5.25
CA SER A 28 -4.50 19.58 4.87
C SER A 28 -4.01 20.33 6.11
N PHE A 29 -2.95 21.13 5.96
CA PHE A 29 -2.43 21.98 7.04
C PHE A 29 -2.59 23.45 6.65
N ASP A 30 -3.26 24.23 7.51
CA ASP A 30 -3.57 25.64 7.26
C ASP A 30 -2.38 26.60 7.47
N GLY A 31 -1.18 26.06 7.69
CA GLY A 31 0.04 26.81 7.99
C GLY A 31 0.12 27.35 9.43
N ASN A 32 -0.93 27.17 10.24
CA ASN A 32 -1.03 27.82 11.55
C ASN A 32 -0.66 26.88 12.71
N LEU A 33 0.61 26.94 13.12
CA LEU A 33 1.14 26.18 14.25
C LEU A 33 0.39 26.39 15.59
N ARG A 34 -0.46 27.43 15.73
CA ARG A 34 -1.28 27.65 16.94
C ARG A 34 -2.41 26.64 17.10
N LYS A 35 -2.84 25.97 16.03
CA LYS A 35 -3.88 24.92 16.06
C LYS A 35 -3.31 23.51 16.24
N VAL A 36 -1.98 23.39 16.28
CA VAL A 36 -1.28 22.11 16.29
C VAL A 36 -1.02 21.69 17.74
N LYS A 37 -1.51 20.52 18.12
CA LYS A 37 -1.34 19.92 19.44
C LYS A 37 -0.21 18.89 19.43
N ALA A 38 0.37 18.64 20.60
CA ALA A 38 1.35 17.58 20.80
C ALA A 38 0.61 16.28 21.19
N GLU A 39 0.76 15.23 20.39
CA GLU A 39 0.10 13.94 20.58
C GLU A 39 1.14 12.82 20.77
N PRO A 40 1.02 11.99 21.83
CA PRO A 40 1.85 10.80 21.98
C PRO A 40 1.29 9.67 21.11
N ILE A 41 2.04 9.28 20.08
CA ILE A 41 1.72 8.10 19.25
C ILE A 41 2.67 6.95 19.58
N TYR A 42 2.12 5.75 19.71
CA TYR A 42 2.89 4.53 19.91
C TYR A 42 3.01 3.79 18.58
N VAL A 43 4.23 3.71 18.04
CA VAL A 43 4.48 3.27 16.66
C VAL A 43 5.69 2.33 16.57
N GLN A 44 5.73 1.57 15.48
CA GLN A 44 6.89 0.80 15.07
C GLN A 44 7.87 1.72 14.34
N LYS A 45 9.08 1.91 14.89
CA LYS A 45 10.14 2.70 14.26
C LYS A 45 11.25 1.80 13.75
N VAL A 46 11.72 2.09 12.54
CA VAL A 46 12.93 1.51 11.97
C VAL A 46 14.15 2.03 12.75
N TYR A 47 14.88 1.13 13.37
CA TYR A 47 16.15 1.40 14.05
C TYR A 47 17.31 1.40 13.04
N ASP A 48 17.35 0.35 12.22
CA ASP A 48 18.33 0.17 11.14
C ASP A 48 17.69 -0.55 9.96
N ALA A 49 18.21 -0.34 8.75
CA ALA A 49 17.70 -0.95 7.53
C ALA A 49 18.76 -1.09 6.44
N ALA A 50 18.63 -2.15 5.65
CA ALA A 50 19.50 -2.39 4.50
C ALA A 50 18.70 -2.78 3.26
N LEU A 51 19.01 -2.12 2.14
CA LEU A 51 18.38 -2.30 0.83
C LEU A 51 19.33 -3.03 -0.11
N PHE A 52 18.82 -4.01 -0.84
CA PHE A 52 19.61 -4.83 -1.76
C PHE A 52 18.91 -4.96 -3.11
N ASN A 53 19.66 -4.76 -4.18
CA ASN A 53 19.22 -5.03 -5.55
C ASN A 53 19.98 -6.27 -6.06
N LEU A 54 19.23 -7.26 -6.53
CA LEU A 54 19.73 -8.54 -7.01
C LEU A 54 19.20 -8.80 -8.41
N GLN A 55 20.02 -9.39 -9.26
CA GLN A 55 19.66 -9.71 -10.64
C GLN A 55 19.63 -11.22 -10.87
N GLY A 56 18.49 -11.72 -11.34
CA GLY A 56 18.37 -13.05 -11.94
C GLY A 56 18.38 -12.94 -13.47
N LEU A 57 18.82 -13.99 -14.17
CA LEU A 57 18.72 -14.10 -15.62
C LEU A 57 18.04 -15.42 -16.00
N LYS A 58 17.06 -15.35 -16.90
CA LYS A 58 16.42 -16.50 -17.53
C LYS A 58 16.54 -16.37 -19.04
N THR A 59 17.29 -17.27 -19.67
CA THR A 59 17.27 -17.43 -21.13
C THR A 59 16.14 -18.39 -21.52
N VAL A 60 15.41 -18.06 -22.57
CA VAL A 60 14.31 -18.87 -23.11
C VAL A 60 14.43 -18.93 -24.63
N THR A 61 14.29 -20.13 -25.19
CA THR A 61 14.41 -20.39 -26.62
C THR A 61 13.09 -20.92 -27.19
N ASP A 62 12.79 -20.57 -28.44
CA ASP A 62 11.61 -21.00 -29.20
C ASP A 62 10.26 -20.76 -28.50
N GLN A 63 10.20 -19.77 -27.60
CA GLN A 63 9.00 -19.46 -26.81
C GLN A 63 7.84 -19.07 -27.74
N PRO A 64 6.68 -19.75 -27.69
CA PRO A 64 5.53 -19.35 -28.49
C PRO A 64 4.95 -18.01 -28.02
N PHE A 65 4.60 -17.17 -29.00
CA PHE A 65 3.90 -15.90 -28.83
C PHE A 65 2.61 -15.92 -29.66
N GLY A 66 1.54 -15.32 -29.14
CA GLY A 66 0.23 -15.23 -29.81
C GLY A 66 -0.33 -13.79 -29.79
N PRO A 67 -1.25 -13.42 -30.71
CA PRO A 67 -1.84 -14.24 -31.75
C PRO A 67 -0.87 -14.61 -32.88
N ALA A 68 -1.24 -15.57 -33.72
CA ALA A 68 -0.53 -15.82 -34.97
C ALA A 68 -0.74 -14.66 -35.94
N ILE A 69 0.32 -14.22 -36.64
CA ILE A 69 0.29 -13.00 -37.46
C ILE A 69 -0.28 -13.19 -38.89
N GLY A 70 -0.71 -14.41 -39.23
CA GLY A 70 -1.21 -14.77 -40.58
C GLY A 70 -0.15 -15.45 -41.47
N ARG A 71 -0.60 -16.05 -42.58
CA ARG A 71 0.27 -16.67 -43.59
C ARG A 71 0.93 -15.60 -44.46
N GLY A 72 2.14 -15.86 -44.98
CA GLY A 72 2.92 -14.90 -45.78
C GLY A 72 3.57 -13.78 -44.94
N ASN A 73 2.84 -13.28 -43.96
CA ASN A 73 3.21 -12.15 -43.13
C ASN A 73 4.56 -12.30 -42.40
N ARG A 74 5.32 -11.20 -42.36
CA ARG A 74 6.68 -11.10 -41.79
C ARG A 74 6.78 -9.96 -40.77
N ILE A 75 7.57 -10.15 -39.71
CA ILE A 75 7.89 -9.08 -38.76
C ILE A 75 9.08 -8.28 -39.31
N ILE A 76 8.88 -6.98 -39.57
CA ILE A 76 9.96 -6.08 -40.03
C ILE A 76 10.68 -5.44 -38.84
N ARG A 77 9.91 -5.00 -37.83
CA ARG A 77 10.42 -4.17 -36.72
C ARG A 77 9.77 -4.57 -35.40
N VAL A 78 10.57 -4.51 -34.33
CA VAL A 78 10.10 -4.50 -32.94
C VAL A 78 10.03 -3.04 -32.49
N LEU A 79 8.90 -2.64 -31.89
CA LEU A 79 8.66 -1.30 -31.35
C LEU A 79 9.03 -1.23 -29.87
N GLU A 80 8.46 -2.14 -29.07
CA GLU A 80 8.66 -2.24 -27.62
C GLU A 80 8.60 -3.71 -27.18
N ILE A 81 9.31 -4.05 -26.11
CA ILE A 81 9.15 -5.32 -25.39
C ILE A 81 8.87 -4.99 -23.93
N ARG A 82 7.67 -5.28 -23.44
CA ARG A 82 7.26 -5.06 -22.06
C ARG A 82 7.19 -6.38 -21.32
N CYS A 83 7.48 -6.38 -20.02
CA CYS A 83 7.25 -7.54 -19.16
C CYS A 83 6.35 -7.18 -17.99
N LYS A 84 5.48 -8.11 -17.60
CA LYS A 84 4.52 -7.99 -16.52
C LYS A 84 4.59 -9.25 -15.67
N LYS A 85 4.49 -9.09 -14.35
CA LYS A 85 4.42 -10.21 -13.40
C LYS A 85 3.12 -10.97 -13.65
N PHE A 86 3.15 -12.29 -13.76
CA PHE A 86 1.91 -13.06 -13.78
C PHE A 86 1.32 -13.11 -12.37
N PHE A 87 0.04 -12.77 -12.24
CA PHE A 87 -0.73 -12.94 -11.02
C PHE A 87 -2.18 -13.30 -11.35
N ASN A 88 -2.68 -14.39 -10.79
CA ASN A 88 -4.05 -14.85 -10.89
C ASN A 88 -4.88 -14.28 -9.72
N PRO A 89 -5.75 -13.28 -9.93
CA PRO A 89 -6.53 -12.68 -8.84
C PRO A 89 -7.60 -13.61 -8.27
N LYS A 90 -7.84 -14.78 -8.88
CA LYS A 90 -8.81 -15.79 -8.39
C LYS A 90 -8.17 -16.82 -7.44
N ASP A 91 -6.85 -16.98 -7.49
CA ASP A 91 -6.12 -17.88 -6.59
C ASP A 91 -4.71 -17.36 -6.30
N ILE A 92 -4.50 -16.94 -5.06
CA ILE A 92 -3.20 -16.48 -4.55
C ILE A 92 -2.15 -17.60 -4.52
N ASN A 93 -2.57 -18.87 -4.47
CA ASN A 93 -1.70 -20.05 -4.40
C ASN A 93 -1.37 -20.65 -5.78
N ASP A 94 -1.88 -20.06 -6.87
CA ASP A 94 -1.59 -20.51 -8.24
C ASP A 94 -0.07 -20.59 -8.46
N PRO A 95 0.50 -21.76 -8.81
CA PRO A 95 1.93 -21.94 -8.99
C PRO A 95 2.51 -21.13 -10.17
N ALA A 96 1.67 -20.58 -11.06
CA ALA A 96 2.09 -19.65 -12.10
C ALA A 96 2.28 -18.22 -11.57
N ASN A 97 1.75 -17.86 -10.40
CA ASN A 97 1.98 -16.55 -9.77
C ASN A 97 3.49 -16.31 -9.59
N LEU A 98 3.99 -15.16 -10.02
CA LEU A 98 5.38 -14.80 -9.78
C LEU A 98 5.58 -14.48 -8.30
N VAL A 99 6.33 -15.33 -7.60
CA VAL A 99 6.57 -15.18 -6.16
C VAL A 99 8.07 -15.20 -5.87
N VAL A 100 8.52 -14.25 -5.05
CA VAL A 100 9.83 -14.28 -4.40
C VAL A 100 9.64 -14.63 -2.93
N LYS A 101 10.24 -15.74 -2.49
CA LYS A 101 10.23 -16.18 -1.10
C LYS A 101 11.61 -15.96 -0.49
N PRO A 102 11.80 -14.93 0.36
CA PRO A 102 13.05 -14.75 1.09
C PRO A 102 13.15 -15.75 2.24
N LYS A 103 14.36 -16.24 2.49
CA LYS A 103 14.75 -16.97 3.70
C LYS A 103 16.03 -16.36 4.24
N THR A 104 15.92 -15.59 5.33
CA THR A 104 17.08 -15.12 6.10
C THR A 104 17.50 -16.11 7.19
N LEU A 105 18.82 -16.29 7.33
CA LEU A 105 19.52 -16.87 8.47
C LEU A 105 20.39 -15.76 9.11
N LEU A 106 20.45 -15.70 10.44
CA LEU A 106 21.27 -14.74 11.18
C LEU A 106 22.51 -15.43 11.79
N SER A 107 23.54 -14.63 12.03
CA SER A 107 24.82 -15.00 12.64
C SER A 107 25.21 -13.89 13.63
N GLY A 108 25.58 -14.27 14.86
CA GLY A 108 25.72 -13.33 15.98
C GLY A 108 24.37 -12.95 16.65
N ALA A 109 23.25 -13.41 16.10
CA ALA A 109 21.91 -13.27 16.67
C ALA A 109 21.04 -14.48 16.31
N GLN A 110 19.98 -14.70 17.07
CA GLN A 110 18.99 -15.75 16.83
C GLN A 110 17.58 -15.16 16.74
N PHE A 111 16.70 -15.80 15.96
CA PHE A 111 15.27 -15.54 16.08
C PHE A 111 14.79 -16.16 17.40
N VAL A 112 13.94 -15.46 18.14
CA VAL A 112 13.32 -16.02 19.35
C VAL A 112 12.29 -17.05 18.92
N GLU A 113 12.42 -18.29 19.40
CA GLU A 113 11.53 -19.40 19.05
C GLU A 113 10.59 -19.75 20.20
N ASP A 114 9.45 -20.37 19.88
CA ASP A 114 8.63 -21.08 20.86
C ASP A 114 9.34 -22.38 21.32
N GLY A 115 8.81 -23.02 22.36
CA GLY A 115 9.32 -24.32 22.85
C GLY A 115 9.20 -25.48 21.84
N CYS A 116 8.70 -25.23 20.63
CA CYS A 116 8.59 -26.18 19.52
C CYS A 116 9.51 -25.81 18.33
N GLY A 117 10.35 -24.77 18.45
CA GLY A 117 11.29 -24.33 17.40
C GLY A 117 10.69 -23.43 16.31
N ASN A 118 9.53 -22.80 16.54
CA ASN A 118 8.95 -21.84 15.59
C ASN A 118 9.28 -20.39 16.00
N PRO A 119 9.81 -19.55 15.10
CA PRO A 119 10.05 -18.14 15.41
C PRO A 119 8.79 -17.37 15.84
N ILE A 120 8.85 -16.76 17.02
CA ILE A 120 7.82 -15.86 17.55
C ILE A 120 7.71 -14.64 16.64
N ARG A 121 6.47 -14.28 16.29
CA ARG A 121 6.16 -13.19 15.37
C ARG A 121 5.20 -12.17 15.96
N ALA A 122 5.54 -10.91 15.77
CA ALA A 122 4.68 -9.77 16.07
C ALA A 122 3.87 -9.36 14.83
N VAL A 123 2.79 -8.60 15.06
CA VAL A 123 2.00 -8.01 13.99
C VAL A 123 2.71 -6.76 13.45
N GLY A 124 3.02 -6.76 12.16
CA GLY A 124 3.63 -5.62 11.47
C GLY A 124 2.60 -4.61 10.96
N PRO A 125 3.06 -3.57 10.22
CA PRO A 125 2.19 -2.51 9.70
C PRO A 125 1.25 -2.99 8.58
N ASP A 126 1.51 -4.18 8.03
CA ASP A 126 0.66 -4.88 7.07
C ASP A 126 -0.55 -5.60 7.72
N GLY A 127 -0.64 -5.61 9.05
CA GLY A 127 -1.68 -6.32 9.79
C GLY A 127 -1.45 -7.84 9.91
N PHE A 128 -0.36 -8.36 9.35
CA PHE A 128 0.00 -9.78 9.42
C PHE A 128 1.15 -10.02 10.41
N LYS A 129 1.38 -11.30 10.76
CA LYS A 129 2.51 -11.74 11.60
C LYS A 129 3.84 -11.77 10.82
N SER A 130 4.18 -10.63 10.21
CA SER A 130 5.30 -10.43 9.29
C SER A 130 6.64 -10.30 10.03
N GLU A 131 6.66 -9.63 11.18
CA GLU A 131 7.87 -9.34 11.96
C GLU A 131 8.28 -10.51 12.88
N LYS A 132 9.55 -10.91 12.91
CA LYS A 132 10.10 -11.93 13.83
C LYS A 132 10.85 -11.26 14.98
N LEU A 133 10.74 -11.76 16.21
CA LEU A 133 11.59 -11.28 17.32
C LEU A 133 13.04 -11.77 17.15
N ILE A 134 14.01 -10.89 17.45
CA ILE A 134 15.45 -11.18 17.46
C ILE A 134 15.97 -11.09 18.89
N PHE A 135 16.93 -11.95 19.22
CA PHE A 135 17.77 -11.81 20.40
C PHE A 135 19.26 -11.95 20.01
N ALA A 136 20.10 -11.08 20.56
CA ALA A 136 21.54 -11.29 20.70
C ALA A 136 21.95 -10.75 22.08
N ASP A 137 23.10 -11.19 22.59
CA ASP A 137 23.68 -10.56 23.76
C ASP A 137 24.28 -9.21 23.37
N THR A 138 23.78 -8.13 23.98
CA THR A 138 24.18 -6.75 23.67
C THR A 138 25.11 -6.13 24.71
N GLN A 139 25.42 -6.84 25.81
CA GLN A 139 26.07 -6.25 26.99
C GLN A 139 27.39 -5.52 26.67
N ASP A 140 28.27 -6.15 25.90
CA ASP A 140 29.56 -5.57 25.48
C ASP A 140 29.42 -4.27 24.67
N CYS A 141 28.31 -4.09 23.95
CA CYS A 141 28.03 -2.90 23.15
C CYS A 141 27.30 -1.83 23.97
N ASP A 142 26.41 -2.25 24.87
CA ASP A 142 25.65 -1.39 25.77
C ASP A 142 26.59 -0.65 26.75
N GLU A 143 27.60 -1.33 27.32
CA GLU A 143 28.68 -0.71 28.12
C GLU A 143 29.44 0.40 27.37
N LYS A 144 29.42 0.37 26.04
CA LYS A 144 30.10 1.31 25.13
C LYS A 144 29.12 2.33 24.51
N CYS A 145 27.84 2.29 24.92
CA CYS A 145 26.72 3.04 24.35
C CYS A 145 26.59 2.91 22.82
N LYS A 146 26.74 1.68 22.29
CA LYS A 146 26.65 1.35 20.86
C LYS A 146 25.60 0.26 20.62
N GLY A 147 25.07 0.20 19.40
CA GLY A 147 24.29 -0.96 18.96
C GLY A 147 25.19 -2.16 18.64
N THR A 148 24.59 -3.34 18.62
CA THR A 148 25.27 -4.63 18.39
C THR A 148 25.15 -5.04 16.93
N PRO A 149 26.27 -5.29 16.21
CA PRO A 149 26.23 -5.74 14.83
C PRO A 149 25.78 -7.20 14.74
N ILE A 150 24.87 -7.47 13.82
CA ILE A 150 24.39 -8.81 13.46
C ILE A 150 24.61 -9.04 11.97
N PHE A 151 25.06 -10.23 11.62
CA PHE A 151 25.29 -10.61 10.23
C PHE A 151 24.20 -11.56 9.77
N GLY A 152 23.92 -11.59 8.47
CA GLY A 152 22.92 -12.50 7.94
C GLY A 152 23.17 -12.92 6.51
N THR A 153 22.69 -14.13 6.20
CA THR A 153 22.64 -14.66 4.84
C THR A 153 21.17 -14.72 4.43
N GLN A 154 20.83 -14.07 3.32
CA GLN A 154 19.51 -14.15 2.72
C GLN A 154 19.58 -15.01 1.46
N THR A 155 18.72 -16.02 1.39
CA THR A 155 18.48 -16.81 0.18
C THR A 155 17.09 -16.48 -0.35
N LEU A 156 17.01 -15.97 -1.58
CA LEU A 156 15.75 -15.75 -2.29
C LEU A 156 15.45 -16.95 -3.18
N LYS A 157 14.20 -17.42 -3.14
CA LYS A 157 13.66 -18.42 -4.07
C LYS A 157 12.62 -17.76 -4.96
N VAL A 158 12.87 -17.72 -6.26
CA VAL A 158 11.96 -17.14 -7.26
C VAL A 158 11.31 -18.28 -8.06
N SER A 159 9.98 -18.23 -8.21
CA SER A 159 9.21 -19.19 -9.01
C SER A 159 7.99 -18.55 -9.64
N GLY A 160 7.41 -19.21 -10.64
CA GLY A 160 6.22 -18.76 -11.37
C GLY A 160 6.56 -18.11 -12.71
N ASN A 161 5.60 -17.36 -13.25
CA ASN A 161 5.63 -16.92 -14.64
C ASN A 161 5.69 -15.39 -14.79
N VAL A 162 6.14 -14.96 -15.97
CA VAL A 162 5.98 -13.58 -16.45
C VAL A 162 5.18 -13.58 -17.76
N VAL A 163 4.48 -12.49 -18.02
CA VAL A 163 3.83 -12.20 -19.29
C VAL A 163 4.70 -11.19 -20.02
N VAL A 164 5.23 -11.57 -21.17
CA VAL A 164 5.96 -10.65 -22.06
C VAL A 164 5.03 -10.23 -23.19
N GLU A 165 4.94 -8.92 -23.39
CA GLU A 165 4.27 -8.29 -24.52
C GLU A 165 5.34 -7.77 -25.49
N LEU A 166 5.15 -8.03 -26.77
CA LEU A 166 6.08 -7.70 -27.85
C LEU A 166 5.30 -6.97 -28.94
N ASP A 167 5.46 -5.66 -29.00
CA ASP A 167 4.81 -4.83 -30.01
C ASP A 167 5.67 -4.80 -31.28
N VAL A 168 5.10 -5.25 -32.40
CA VAL A 168 5.80 -5.44 -33.68
C VAL A 168 5.06 -4.81 -34.85
N VAL A 169 5.83 -4.38 -35.84
CA VAL A 169 5.32 -4.04 -37.17
C VAL A 169 5.42 -5.28 -38.06
N VAL A 170 4.28 -5.71 -38.57
CA VAL A 170 4.12 -6.82 -39.50
C VAL A 170 3.84 -6.27 -40.90
N SER A 171 4.49 -6.83 -41.92
CA SER A 171 4.15 -6.63 -43.34
C SER A 171 3.43 -7.86 -43.87
N ASP A 172 2.41 -7.62 -44.69
CA ASP A 172 1.81 -8.63 -45.55
C ASP A 172 2.52 -8.72 -46.91
N ASP A 173 2.07 -9.64 -47.77
CA ASP A 173 2.56 -9.86 -49.15
C ASP A 173 2.30 -8.66 -50.08
N CYS A 174 1.52 -7.66 -49.64
CA CYS A 174 1.24 -6.41 -50.35
C CYS A 174 2.07 -5.23 -49.84
N ASP A 175 3.10 -5.49 -49.02
CA ASP A 175 3.93 -4.49 -48.30
C ASP A 175 3.12 -3.51 -47.44
N LYS A 176 1.93 -3.91 -46.97
CA LYS A 176 1.16 -3.12 -46.02
C LYS A 176 1.64 -3.39 -44.60
N GLU A 177 2.07 -2.33 -43.91
CA GLU A 177 2.48 -2.38 -42.51
C GLU A 177 1.27 -2.30 -41.55
N CYS A 178 1.26 -3.14 -40.52
CA CYS A 178 0.30 -3.15 -39.42
C CYS A 178 1.02 -3.39 -38.09
N GLU A 179 0.61 -2.68 -37.03
CA GLU A 179 1.10 -2.91 -35.67
C GLU A 179 0.32 -4.03 -34.97
N VAL A 180 1.02 -4.94 -34.29
CA VAL A 180 0.45 -6.10 -33.58
C VAL A 180 1.17 -6.29 -32.25
N THR A 181 0.41 -6.38 -31.16
CA THR A 181 0.91 -6.83 -29.85
C THR A 181 0.88 -8.36 -29.77
N LEU A 182 2.05 -8.96 -29.62
CA LEU A 182 2.21 -10.39 -29.37
C LEU A 182 2.43 -10.63 -27.87
N VAL A 183 1.85 -11.70 -27.33
CA VAL A 183 1.89 -12.04 -25.90
C VAL A 183 2.43 -13.44 -25.70
N GLY A 184 3.40 -13.59 -24.81
CA GLY A 184 3.97 -14.86 -24.37
C GLY A 184 3.89 -15.01 -22.86
N ASN A 185 3.33 -16.13 -22.38
CA ASN A 185 3.38 -16.51 -20.97
C ASN A 185 4.59 -17.44 -20.75
N ILE A 186 5.52 -17.02 -19.89
CA ILE A 186 6.88 -17.57 -19.80
C ILE A 186 7.16 -18.01 -18.37
N ASN A 187 7.43 -19.30 -18.16
CA ASN A 187 7.84 -19.84 -16.87
C ASN A 187 9.29 -19.46 -16.56
N ILE A 188 9.49 -18.72 -15.46
CA ILE A 188 10.81 -18.38 -14.94
C ILE A 188 11.43 -19.62 -14.29
N ALA A 189 10.75 -20.20 -13.31
CA ALA A 189 11.21 -21.36 -12.57
C ALA A 189 10.03 -22.07 -11.88
N CYS A 190 10.08 -23.40 -11.83
CA CYS A 190 9.07 -24.21 -11.14
C CYS A 190 9.22 -24.08 -9.61
N PRO A 191 8.13 -24.16 -8.81
CA PRO A 191 8.24 -24.13 -7.35
C PRO A 191 9.11 -25.26 -6.75
N SER A 192 9.26 -26.38 -7.46
CA SER A 192 10.14 -27.51 -7.10
C SER A 192 11.63 -27.25 -7.40
N GLU A 193 11.93 -26.39 -8.36
CA GLU A 193 13.28 -26.02 -8.81
C GLU A 193 13.32 -24.49 -9.01
N PRO A 194 13.24 -23.70 -7.92
CA PRO A 194 13.18 -22.25 -8.01
C PRO A 194 14.55 -21.67 -8.39
N LEU A 195 14.56 -20.52 -9.04
CA LEU A 195 15.79 -19.74 -9.20
C LEU A 195 16.24 -19.26 -7.82
N VAL A 196 17.47 -19.59 -7.44
CA VAL A 196 18.05 -19.26 -6.13
C VAL A 196 19.06 -18.13 -6.28
N LEU A 197 18.85 -17.03 -5.56
CA LEU A 197 19.82 -15.94 -5.41
C LEU A 197 20.21 -15.83 -3.93
N THR A 198 21.49 -15.60 -3.64
CA THR A 198 21.99 -15.47 -2.27
C THR A 198 22.72 -14.15 -2.10
N ASN A 199 22.52 -13.52 -0.95
CA ASN A 199 23.20 -12.29 -0.57
C ASN A 199 23.52 -12.28 0.93
N PHE A 200 24.50 -11.47 1.33
CA PHE A 200 24.91 -11.27 2.71
C PHE A 200 24.60 -9.84 3.15
N PHE A 201 24.42 -9.66 4.46
CA PHE A 201 24.16 -8.34 5.04
C PHE A 201 24.69 -8.23 6.46
N GLU A 202 24.88 -6.99 6.88
CA GLU A 202 25.10 -6.57 8.26
C GLU A 202 23.96 -5.62 8.64
N LEU A 203 23.46 -5.71 9.87
CA LEU A 203 22.49 -4.80 10.48
C LEU A 203 22.88 -4.55 11.93
N CYS A 204 22.42 -3.46 12.51
CA CYS A 204 22.66 -3.09 13.90
C CYS A 204 21.38 -3.26 14.73
N ILE A 205 21.47 -3.88 15.90
CA ILE A 205 20.35 -3.96 16.86
C ILE A 205 20.61 -3.10 18.11
N PRO A 206 19.57 -2.51 18.73
CA PRO A 206 19.68 -1.84 20.02
C PRO A 206 19.73 -2.85 21.18
N SER A 207 20.02 -2.35 22.39
CA SER A 207 20.03 -3.14 23.63
C SER A 207 18.75 -3.97 23.80
N VAL A 208 18.94 -5.25 24.14
CA VAL A 208 17.86 -6.16 24.55
C VAL A 208 17.58 -6.12 26.05
N PHE A 209 18.45 -5.49 26.84
CA PHE A 209 18.37 -5.43 28.30
C PHE A 209 17.78 -4.09 28.79
N ASP A 210 18.16 -2.98 28.17
CA ASP A 210 17.67 -1.63 28.50
C ASP A 210 16.34 -1.28 27.82
N SER A 211 15.62 -2.28 27.29
CA SER A 211 14.35 -2.09 26.58
C SER A 211 13.26 -3.06 27.03
N ALA A 212 12.01 -2.57 27.08
CA ALA A 212 10.85 -3.40 27.43
C ALA A 212 10.38 -4.34 26.29
N PHE A 213 11.00 -4.25 25.11
CA PHE A 213 10.60 -4.96 23.90
C PHE A 213 11.82 -5.39 23.09
N LEU A 214 11.92 -6.69 22.79
CA LEU A 214 12.97 -7.19 21.91
C LEU A 214 12.88 -6.58 20.50
N PRO A 215 14.04 -6.34 19.84
CA PRO A 215 14.09 -5.91 18.45
C PRO A 215 13.39 -6.89 17.51
N ARG A 216 12.84 -6.36 16.41
CA ARG A 216 12.08 -7.13 15.43
C ARG A 216 12.74 -7.10 14.07
N PHE A 217 12.84 -8.24 13.42
CA PHE A 217 13.25 -8.35 12.02
C PHE A 217 12.03 -8.37 11.11
N THR A 218 12.04 -7.56 10.06
CA THR A 218 11.17 -7.79 8.90
C THR A 218 11.97 -7.73 7.61
N GLU A 219 11.57 -8.53 6.63
CA GLU A 219 12.13 -8.53 5.29
C GLU A 219 11.00 -8.62 4.27
N PHE A 220 11.08 -7.82 3.22
CA PHE A 220 10.17 -7.89 2.08
C PHE A 220 10.94 -7.65 0.79
N CYS A 221 10.46 -8.28 -0.28
CA CYS A 221 11.07 -8.23 -1.60
C CYS A 221 10.01 -7.93 -2.65
N ASN A 222 10.37 -7.08 -3.60
CA ASN A 222 9.61 -6.87 -4.83
C ASN A 222 10.49 -7.32 -6.01
N ILE A 223 9.87 -7.92 -7.02
CA ILE A 223 10.51 -8.37 -8.25
C ILE A 223 9.91 -7.63 -9.42
N ASP A 224 10.73 -7.22 -10.37
CA ASP A 224 10.31 -6.77 -11.69
C ASP A 224 11.05 -7.54 -12.78
N CYS A 225 10.65 -7.37 -14.04
CA CYS A 225 11.28 -8.07 -15.15
C CYS A 225 11.55 -7.17 -16.36
N GLU A 226 12.73 -7.34 -16.96
CA GLU A 226 13.20 -6.59 -18.12
C GLU A 226 13.54 -7.59 -19.26
N PRO A 227 12.75 -7.64 -20.34
CA PRO A 227 12.95 -8.59 -21.43
C PRO A 227 13.82 -7.99 -22.55
N ARG A 228 14.68 -8.82 -23.15
CA ARG A 228 15.38 -8.47 -24.40
C ARG A 228 15.47 -9.66 -25.35
N LEU A 229 15.60 -9.39 -26.64
CA LEU A 229 15.95 -10.40 -27.64
C LEU A 229 17.32 -11.02 -27.32
N ALA A 230 17.46 -12.33 -27.46
CA ALA A 230 18.64 -13.06 -26.97
C ALA A 230 19.97 -12.61 -27.60
N THR A 231 19.97 -12.23 -28.89
CA THR A 231 21.13 -11.73 -29.63
C THR A 231 20.93 -10.32 -30.20
N ASN A 232 19.94 -9.57 -29.67
CA ASN A 232 19.50 -8.26 -30.15
C ASN A 232 19.25 -8.21 -31.68
N SER A 233 18.71 -9.29 -32.28
CA SER A 233 18.53 -9.38 -33.73
C SER A 233 17.24 -10.12 -34.12
N ILE A 234 16.30 -9.38 -34.71
CA ILE A 234 15.01 -9.90 -35.20
C ILE A 234 15.19 -11.19 -36.03
N LEU A 235 16.12 -11.19 -36.98
CA LEU A 235 16.35 -12.32 -37.91
C LEU A 235 16.85 -13.62 -37.24
N ARG A 236 17.41 -13.55 -36.02
CA ARG A 236 17.90 -14.72 -35.27
C ARG A 236 17.02 -15.06 -34.07
N ASP A 237 16.43 -14.03 -33.47
CA ASP A 237 15.71 -14.13 -32.22
C ASP A 237 14.20 -14.28 -32.42
N ILE A 238 13.66 -14.00 -33.62
CA ILE A 238 12.24 -14.17 -33.94
C ILE A 238 12.12 -15.09 -35.16
N SER A 239 11.38 -16.18 -35.02
CA SER A 239 10.99 -17.06 -36.13
C SER A 239 9.48 -17.04 -36.34
N VAL A 240 9.07 -16.94 -37.60
CA VAL A 240 7.65 -16.99 -38.02
C VAL A 240 7.48 -18.21 -38.92
N ASN A 241 6.50 -19.05 -38.62
CA ASN A 241 6.15 -20.16 -39.51
C ASN A 241 5.32 -19.61 -40.70
N PRO A 242 5.79 -19.72 -41.95
CA PRO A 242 5.11 -19.11 -43.11
C PRO A 242 3.73 -19.74 -43.40
N SER A 243 3.51 -21.00 -42.98
CA SER A 243 2.29 -21.77 -43.23
C SER A 243 1.20 -21.58 -42.17
N THR A 244 1.53 -21.02 -41.00
CA THR A 244 0.58 -20.82 -39.89
C THR A 244 0.56 -19.40 -39.33
N GLY A 245 1.61 -18.60 -39.56
CA GLY A 245 1.82 -17.32 -38.89
C GLY A 245 2.20 -17.45 -37.41
N SER A 246 2.49 -18.65 -36.90
CA SER A 246 2.86 -18.81 -35.50
C SER A 246 4.25 -18.21 -35.24
N VAL A 247 4.35 -17.33 -34.26
CA VAL A 247 5.60 -16.65 -33.88
C VAL A 247 6.27 -17.38 -32.72
N ARG A 248 7.58 -17.57 -32.80
CA ARG A 248 8.44 -18.03 -31.71
C ARG A 248 9.58 -17.05 -31.50
N VAL A 249 9.94 -16.82 -30.23
CA VAL A 249 10.92 -15.80 -29.84
C VAL A 249 11.96 -16.35 -28.87
N ASN A 250 13.23 -15.98 -29.09
CA ASN A 250 14.36 -16.23 -28.22
C ASN A 250 14.61 -14.99 -27.36
N LEU A 251 14.49 -15.13 -26.04
CA LEU A 251 14.55 -14.02 -25.09
C LEU A 251 15.57 -14.27 -23.98
N ILE A 252 16.15 -13.19 -23.49
CA ILE A 252 16.77 -13.13 -22.17
C ILE A 252 15.89 -12.23 -21.31
N ILE A 253 15.41 -12.76 -20.20
CA ILE A 253 14.59 -12.04 -19.22
C ILE A 253 15.49 -11.80 -18.01
N ALA A 254 15.79 -10.53 -17.74
CA ALA A 254 16.38 -10.12 -16.49
C ALA A 254 15.29 -9.97 -15.43
N LEU A 255 15.57 -10.42 -14.21
CA LEU A 255 14.71 -10.28 -13.05
C LEU A 255 15.38 -9.31 -12.09
N CYS A 256 14.77 -8.16 -11.88
CA CYS A 256 15.28 -7.08 -11.03
C CYS A 256 14.59 -7.19 -9.68
N ILE A 257 15.30 -7.64 -8.65
CA ILE A 257 14.71 -7.90 -7.33
C ILE A 257 15.28 -6.92 -6.32
N THR A 258 14.39 -6.12 -5.72
CA THR A 258 14.73 -5.22 -4.62
C THR A 258 14.20 -5.81 -3.33
N CYS A 259 15.07 -6.05 -2.34
CA CYS A 259 14.71 -6.50 -1.01
C CYS A 259 15.16 -5.49 0.04
N GLU A 260 14.25 -5.12 0.94
CA GLU A 260 14.54 -4.29 2.10
C GLU A 260 14.46 -5.16 3.36
N LYS A 261 15.40 -4.95 4.29
CA LYS A 261 15.43 -5.57 5.62
C LYS A 261 15.44 -4.48 6.67
N LYS A 262 14.71 -4.67 7.77
CA LYS A 262 14.61 -3.68 8.84
C LYS A 262 14.73 -4.32 10.21
N ILE A 263 15.46 -3.64 11.08
CA ILE A 263 15.36 -3.79 12.53
C ILE A 263 14.32 -2.77 13.00
N ILE A 264 13.27 -3.23 13.65
CA ILE A 264 12.14 -2.43 14.12
C ILE A 264 12.06 -2.52 15.64
N VAL A 265 11.83 -1.37 16.27
CA VAL A 265 11.54 -1.27 17.71
C VAL A 265 10.26 -0.48 17.95
N PRO A 266 9.43 -0.87 18.92
CA PRO A 266 8.32 -0.03 19.37
C PRO A 266 8.86 1.24 20.05
N VAL A 267 8.30 2.39 19.72
CA VAL A 267 8.64 3.69 20.32
C VAL A 267 7.38 4.52 20.57
N GLN A 268 7.45 5.38 21.58
CA GLN A 268 6.52 6.49 21.72
C GLN A 268 7.13 7.73 21.09
N LEU A 269 6.44 8.35 20.13
CA LEU A 269 6.82 9.63 19.54
C LEU A 269 5.84 10.71 20.00
N CYS A 270 6.35 11.89 20.32
CA CYS A 270 5.51 13.08 20.42
C CYS A 270 5.48 13.74 19.04
N VAL A 271 4.33 13.70 18.38
CA VAL A 271 4.13 14.35 17.08
C VAL A 271 3.33 15.64 17.23
N LEU A 272 3.57 16.58 16.32
CA LEU A 272 2.78 17.78 16.16
C LEU A 272 1.66 17.48 15.17
N SER A 273 0.42 17.50 15.65
CA SER A 273 -0.79 17.03 14.94
C SER A 273 -1.87 18.13 14.98
N THR A 274 -2.62 18.30 13.90
CA THR A 274 -3.84 19.13 13.89
C THR A 274 -5.07 18.39 14.42
N GLY A 275 -4.89 17.17 14.94
CA GLY A 275 -5.94 16.20 15.23
C GLY A 275 -6.18 15.25 14.05
N PHE A 276 -7.29 14.52 14.09
CA PHE A 276 -7.66 13.57 13.04
C PHE A 276 -7.92 14.26 11.69
N PRO A 277 -7.59 13.62 10.55
CA PRO A 277 -7.93 14.15 9.22
C PRO A 277 -9.45 14.34 9.08
N GLN A 278 -9.85 15.56 8.73
CA GLN A 278 -11.24 15.93 8.45
C GLN A 278 -11.40 16.07 6.94
N LEU A 279 -12.03 15.07 6.31
CA LEU A 279 -12.53 15.17 4.94
C LEU A 279 -13.83 15.97 4.95
N GLU A 280 -13.99 16.89 4.00
CA GLU A 280 -15.29 17.52 3.74
C GLU A 280 -16.19 16.49 3.02
N PRO A 281 -17.34 16.09 3.61
CA PRO A 281 -18.21 15.09 2.98
C PRO A 281 -18.97 15.69 1.78
N GLU A 282 -19.16 14.89 0.73
CA GLU A 282 -20.07 15.24 -0.37
C GLU A 282 -21.53 15.11 0.11
N VAL A 283 -22.18 16.23 0.43
CA VAL A 283 -23.45 16.24 1.18
C VAL A 283 -24.67 16.15 0.24
N SER A 284 -25.47 15.10 0.39
CA SER A 284 -26.84 15.05 -0.16
C SER A 284 -27.83 15.73 0.80
N THR A 285 -28.73 16.57 0.28
CA THR A 285 -29.53 17.55 1.04
C THR A 285 -30.69 16.96 1.87
N ILE A 286 -30.60 15.70 2.31
CA ILE A 286 -31.69 15.00 3.02
C ILE A 286 -31.52 15.07 4.54
N CYS A 287 -30.28 15.02 5.04
CA CYS A 287 -29.97 15.09 6.46
C CYS A 287 -29.30 16.44 6.78
N ASN A 288 -29.78 17.13 7.79
CA ASN A 288 -29.23 18.42 8.22
C ASN A 288 -28.00 18.27 9.14
N GLU A 289 -27.86 17.12 9.79
CA GLU A 289 -26.75 16.81 10.71
C GLU A 289 -26.28 15.37 10.48
N PHE A 290 -24.98 15.15 10.66
CA PHE A 290 -24.32 13.85 10.52
C PHE A 290 -23.41 13.59 11.74
N PRO A 291 -23.31 12.35 12.24
CA PRO A 291 -22.44 12.02 13.36
C PRO A 291 -20.95 12.16 12.99
N THR A 292 -20.12 12.55 13.94
CA THR A 292 -18.66 12.63 13.72
C THR A 292 -18.04 11.23 13.63
N LEU A 293 -17.12 11.03 12.67
CA LEU A 293 -16.43 9.75 12.48
C LEU A 293 -15.40 9.44 13.58
N PHE A 294 -14.91 10.46 14.28
CA PHE A 294 -13.89 10.33 15.32
C PHE A 294 -14.39 10.91 16.66
N PRO A 295 -13.97 10.32 17.80
CA PRO A 295 -14.23 10.89 19.12
C PRO A 295 -13.57 12.26 19.30
N ASN A 296 -14.22 13.14 20.06
CA ASN A 296 -13.61 14.38 20.51
C ASN A 296 -12.37 14.09 21.37
N GLN A 297 -11.29 14.84 21.16
CA GLN A 297 -10.09 14.72 21.98
C GLN A 297 -10.38 15.21 23.40
N ILE A 298 -10.19 14.34 24.40
CA ILE A 298 -10.36 14.68 25.81
C ILE A 298 -8.99 15.03 26.40
N ASP A 299 -8.71 16.33 26.50
CA ASP A 299 -7.52 16.90 27.12
C ASP A 299 -7.92 17.94 28.20
N LYS A 300 -6.93 18.51 28.89
CA LYS A 300 -7.20 19.45 30.01
C LYS A 300 -7.91 20.73 29.55
N ASP A 301 -7.75 21.14 28.30
CA ASP A 301 -8.37 22.33 27.75
C ASP A 301 -9.76 22.02 27.17
N SER A 302 -9.96 20.89 26.49
CA SER A 302 -11.29 20.48 26.02
C SER A 302 -12.25 20.12 27.17
N VAL A 303 -11.75 19.58 28.29
CA VAL A 303 -12.55 19.44 29.53
C VAL A 303 -12.97 20.80 30.08
N ARG A 304 -12.14 21.85 29.90
CA ARG A 304 -12.44 23.23 30.31
C ARG A 304 -13.38 23.93 29.33
N GLU A 305 -13.39 23.57 28.06
CA GLU A 305 -14.36 24.08 27.08
C GLU A 305 -15.72 23.39 27.21
N CYS A 306 -15.76 22.06 27.32
CA CYS A 306 -17.00 21.31 27.59
C CYS A 306 -17.71 21.77 28.88
N LYS A 307 -16.96 22.16 29.92
CA LYS A 307 -17.54 22.81 31.11
C LYS A 307 -18.19 24.17 30.80
N LYS A 308 -17.52 25.03 30.02
CA LYS A 308 -18.08 26.33 29.61
C LYS A 308 -19.31 26.18 28.71
N GLU A 309 -19.37 25.14 27.89
CA GLU A 309 -20.53 24.85 27.03
C GLU A 309 -21.73 24.44 27.88
N LYS A 310 -21.55 23.50 28.83
CA LYS A 310 -22.61 23.14 29.79
C LYS A 310 -23.06 24.33 30.65
N GLU A 311 -22.11 25.15 31.12
CA GLU A 311 -22.42 26.40 31.84
C GLU A 311 -23.16 27.44 30.97
N ARG A 312 -23.08 27.36 29.64
CA ARG A 312 -23.86 28.18 28.71
C ARG A 312 -25.24 27.58 28.46
N GLU A 313 -25.33 26.29 28.17
CA GLU A 313 -26.59 25.56 27.98
C GLU A 313 -27.50 25.71 29.20
N GLU A 314 -27.00 25.45 30.42
CA GLU A 314 -27.74 25.67 31.67
C GLU A 314 -28.23 27.12 31.84
N ARG A 315 -27.46 28.08 31.32
CA ARG A 315 -27.78 29.52 31.42
C ARG A 315 -28.79 29.96 30.37
N GLU A 316 -28.85 29.30 29.22
CA GLU A 316 -29.85 29.51 28.18
C GLU A 316 -31.17 28.82 28.55
N GLU A 317 -31.15 27.61 29.12
CA GLU A 317 -32.35 27.01 29.71
C GLU A 317 -32.93 27.86 30.87
N ARG A 318 -32.08 28.51 31.68
CA ARG A 318 -32.54 29.44 32.73
C ARG A 318 -33.17 30.70 32.16
N LYS A 319 -32.69 31.21 31.02
CA LYS A 319 -33.33 32.34 30.31
C LYS A 319 -34.67 31.93 29.70
N HIS A 320 -34.77 30.74 29.12
CA HIS A 320 -36.03 30.22 28.61
C HIS A 320 -37.09 30.05 29.71
N ARG A 321 -36.69 29.55 30.89
CA ARG A 321 -37.59 29.49 32.07
C ARG A 321 -38.06 30.89 32.50
N HIS A 322 -37.13 31.85 32.65
CA HIS A 322 -37.48 33.22 33.04
C HIS A 322 -38.33 33.99 32.02
N HIS A 323 -38.41 33.56 30.76
CA HIS A 323 -39.27 34.22 29.77
C HIS A 323 -40.74 33.78 29.91
N ASN A 324 -41.00 32.53 30.30
CA ASN A 324 -42.35 32.01 30.51
C ASN A 324 -43.01 32.56 31.79
N ASP A 325 -42.24 32.79 32.86
CA ASP A 325 -42.77 33.29 34.15
C ASP A 325 -43.31 34.73 34.07
N HIS A 326 -43.12 35.45 32.96
CA HIS A 326 -43.53 36.86 32.83
C HIS A 326 -44.86 37.08 32.09
N ASP A 327 -45.43 36.07 31.43
CA ASP A 327 -46.65 36.19 30.62
C ASP A 327 -47.94 35.76 31.37
N ASP A 328 -47.84 35.08 32.51
CA ASP A 328 -49.00 34.55 33.26
C ASP A 328 -49.69 35.55 34.23
N PHE A 329 -49.23 36.80 34.31
CA PHE A 329 -49.80 37.79 35.25
C PHE A 329 -50.90 38.68 34.64
N CYS A 330 -51.76 38.13 33.78
CA CYS A 330 -52.86 38.89 33.20
C CYS A 330 -54.06 38.05 32.69
N CYS A 331 -54.79 37.34 33.57
CA CYS A 331 -56.24 37.09 33.37
C CYS A 331 -56.98 36.46 34.57
N GLY A 332 -58.05 37.13 35.02
CA GLY A 332 -59.32 36.48 35.40
C GLY A 332 -59.44 35.73 36.75
N GLN A 333 -60.10 36.36 37.73
CA GLN A 333 -60.72 35.68 38.87
C GLN A 333 -62.02 34.97 38.45
N SER A 334 -62.32 33.79 39.01
CA SER A 334 -63.65 33.47 39.59
C SER A 334 -63.74 32.10 40.31
N ASP A 335 -64.08 32.20 41.61
CA ASP A 335 -65.16 31.49 42.33
C ASP A 335 -65.06 30.02 42.87
N ASP A 336 -65.37 29.97 44.18
CA ASP A 336 -66.18 28.99 44.96
C ASP A 336 -65.59 27.76 45.72
N LEU A 337 -65.53 27.92 47.07
CA LEU A 337 -66.36 27.22 48.11
C LEU A 337 -66.47 25.67 48.03
N GLN A 338 -66.24 24.81 49.05
CA GLN A 338 -66.51 24.76 50.52
C GLN A 338 -65.67 23.57 51.13
N ALA A 339 -65.56 23.23 52.43
CA ALA A 339 -65.85 23.81 53.77
C ALA A 339 -65.21 22.90 54.88
N ASP A 340 -65.71 23.00 56.12
CA ASP A 340 -65.61 22.08 57.29
C ASP A 340 -64.20 21.88 57.93
N ASP A 341 -63.97 22.06 59.24
CA ASP A 341 -64.85 22.45 60.37
C ASP A 341 -63.99 23.15 61.47
#